data_AF-N9PU46-F1
#
_entry.id   AF-N9PU46-F1
#
_cell.length_a   1.000
_cell.length_b   1.000
_cell.length_c   1.000
_cell.angle_alpha   90.00
_cell.angle_beta   90.00
_cell.angle_gamma   90.00
#
_symmetry.space_group_name_H-M   'P 1'
#
loop_
_entity.id
_entity.type
_entity.pdbx_description
1 polymer ?
#
loop_
_entity_poly.entity_id
_entity_poly.type
_entity_poly.pdbx_seq_one_letter_code
_entity_poly.pdbx_strand_id
1 'polypeptide(L)'
;MIKKILYPILGLIITIVLMQFSHEAFVNLVKHKRPCIEGCSGSFKNFLMIYTWFWFILSMLAGYLIAARKASYKFIMILVLIFLISTFIVNWYASTYGYGLNLSY
;
A
#
# COMPACT_ATOMS: atom_id res chain seq x y z
N MET A 1 26.01 -2.73 -13.49
CA MET A 1 25.08 -1.65 -13.09
C MET A 1 23.61 -2.04 -13.27
N ILE A 2 23.21 -2.65 -14.40
CA ILE A 2 21.83 -3.07 -14.71
C ILE A 2 21.16 -3.86 -13.57
N LYS A 3 21.86 -4.82 -12.95
CA LYS A 3 21.32 -5.61 -11.82
C LYS A 3 20.86 -4.76 -10.63
N LYS A 4 21.47 -3.59 -10.38
CA LYS A 4 21.14 -2.75 -9.21
C LYS A 4 19.85 -1.94 -9.38
N ILE A 5 19.47 -1.62 -10.62
CA ILE A 5 18.22 -0.91 -10.94
C ILE A 5 17.02 -1.87 -10.97
N LEU A 6 17.28 -3.15 -11.29
CA LEU A 6 16.25 -4.17 -11.34
C LEU A 6 15.58 -4.41 -9.98
N TYR A 7 16.32 -4.37 -8.87
CA TYR A 7 15.75 -4.60 -7.53
C TYR A 7 14.77 -3.50 -7.07
N PRO A 8 15.06 -2.19 -7.23
CA PRO A 8 14.06 -1.13 -7.01
C PRO A 8 12.79 -1.30 -7.86
N ILE A 9 12.94 -1.62 -9.14
CA ILE A 9 11.78 -1.85 -10.03
C ILE A 9 10.96 -3.06 -9.55
N LEU A 10 11.63 -4.15 -9.20
CA LEU A 10 10.99 -5.33 -8.64
C LEU A 10 10.26 -5.00 -7.33
N GLY A 11 10.86 -4.18 -6.46
CA GLY A 11 10.24 -3.68 -5.24
C GLY A 11 8.97 -2.88 -5.50
N LEU A 12 8.96 -2.05 -6.54
CA LEU A 12 7.77 -1.29 -6.94
C LEU A 12 6.66 -2.21 -7.47
N ILE A 13 7.00 -3.18 -8.33
CA ILE A 13 6.05 -4.18 -8.83
C ILE A 13 5.44 -4.99 -7.68
N ILE A 14 6.28 -5.46 -6.74
CA ILE A 14 5.82 -6.21 -5.56
C ILE A 14 4.85 -5.35 -4.73
N THR A 15 5.16 -4.07 -4.50
CA THR A 15 4.24 -3.18 -3.76
C THR A 15 2.90 -3.05 -4.46
N ILE A 16 2.85 -2.89 -5.78
CA ILE A 16 1.59 -2.80 -6.54
C ILE A 16 0.77 -4.09 -6.36
N VAL A 17 1.42 -5.25 -6.52
CA VAL A 17 0.77 -6.56 -6.34
C VAL A 17 0.24 -6.71 -4.91
N LEU A 18 1.03 -6.34 -3.91
CA LEU A 18 0.61 -6.42 -2.50
C LEU A 18 -0.53 -5.44 -2.18
N MET A 19 -0.54 -4.24 -2.77
CA MET A 19 -1.68 -3.31 -2.64
C MET A 19 -2.97 -3.95 -3.16
N GLN A 20 -2.94 -4.49 -4.37
CA GLN A 20 -4.10 -5.17 -4.97
C GLN A 20 -4.55 -6.36 -4.11
N PHE A 21 -3.61 -7.23 -3.74
CA PHE A 21 -3.91 -8.41 -2.93
C PHE A 21 -4.47 -8.06 -1.56
N SER A 22 -3.94 -7.02 -0.91
CA SER A 22 -4.42 -6.57 0.40
C SER A 22 -5.85 -6.02 0.33
N HIS A 23 -6.22 -5.35 -0.77
CA HIS A 23 -7.59 -4.87 -0.99
C HIS A 23 -8.56 -6.04 -1.19
N GLU A 24 -8.21 -7.00 -2.05
CA GLU A 24 -9.04 -8.19 -2.28
C GLU A 24 -9.20 -9.02 -1.00
N ALA A 25 -8.10 -9.23 -0.26
CA ALA A 25 -8.14 -9.90 1.03
C ALA A 25 -9.06 -9.18 2.01
N PHE A 26 -8.98 -7.85 2.11
CA PHE A 26 -9.86 -7.05 2.95
C PHE A 26 -11.33 -7.25 2.58
N VAL A 27 -11.68 -7.11 1.29
CA VAL A 27 -13.07 -7.24 0.80
C VAL A 27 -13.62 -8.64 1.06
N ASN A 28 -12.80 -9.68 0.90
CA ASN A 28 -13.19 -11.07 1.15
C ASN A 28 -13.34 -11.40 2.64
N LEU A 29 -12.51 -10.80 3.51
CA LEU A 29 -12.56 -11.00 4.96
C LEU A 29 -13.73 -10.24 5.61
N VAL A 30 -13.94 -8.98 5.24
CA VAL A 30 -14.93 -8.09 5.85
C VAL A 30 -16.20 -8.03 4.99
N LYS A 31 -16.68 -9.19 4.56
CA LYS A 31 -17.84 -9.38 3.65
C LYS A 31 -18.89 -8.27 3.84
N HIS A 32 -19.27 -7.62 2.73
CA HIS A 32 -20.20 -6.48 2.63
C HIS A 32 -19.63 -5.06 2.87
N LYS A 33 -18.36 -4.91 3.26
CA LYS A 33 -17.70 -3.60 3.33
C LYS A 33 -16.72 -3.42 2.17
N ARG A 34 -17.19 -2.86 1.05
CA ARG A 34 -16.26 -2.43 -0.01
C ARG A 34 -15.88 -0.95 0.21
N PRO A 35 -14.58 -0.62 0.22
CA PRO A 35 -14.11 0.75 0.29
C PRO A 35 -14.69 1.60 -0.86
N CYS A 36 -15.15 2.81 -0.55
CA CYS A 36 -15.58 3.82 -1.52
C CYS A 36 -16.62 3.36 -2.58
N ILE A 37 -17.63 2.55 -2.21
CA ILE A 37 -18.74 2.16 -3.11
C ILE A 37 -19.45 3.40 -3.70
N GLU A 38 -19.68 4.43 -2.88
CA GLU A 38 -20.38 5.65 -3.28
C GLU A 38 -19.42 6.75 -3.76
N GLY A 39 -18.15 6.40 -3.95
CA GLY A 39 -17.06 7.34 -4.23
C GLY A 39 -16.28 7.73 -2.98
N CYS A 40 -15.00 8.09 -3.18
CA CYS A 40 -14.16 8.62 -2.10
C CYS A 40 -14.19 10.17 -2.08
N SER A 41 -14.15 10.77 -0.89
CA SER A 41 -13.94 12.21 -0.72
C SER A 41 -12.63 12.69 -1.35
N GLY A 42 -12.56 13.98 -1.73
CA GLY A 42 -11.34 14.60 -2.25
C GLY A 42 -10.15 14.49 -1.28
N SER A 43 -10.38 14.75 0.01
CA SER A 43 -9.34 14.64 1.04
C SER A 43 -8.80 13.22 1.17
N PHE A 44 -9.66 12.20 1.08
CA PHE A 44 -9.23 10.80 1.13
C PHE A 44 -8.44 10.39 -0.14
N LYS A 45 -8.83 10.87 -1.33
CA LYS A 45 -8.05 10.65 -2.55
C LYS A 45 -6.64 11.24 -2.45
N ASN A 46 -6.51 12.47 -1.93
CA ASN A 46 -5.21 13.09 -1.70
C ASN A 46 -4.36 12.31 -0.69
N PHE A 47 -4.98 11.87 0.42
CA PHE A 47 -4.32 11.01 1.39
C PHE A 47 -3.84 9.69 0.76
N LEU A 48 -4.70 9.01 0.00
CA LEU A 48 -4.37 7.74 -0.66
C LEU A 48 -3.25 7.91 -1.69
N MET A 49 -3.23 9.04 -2.40
CA MET A 49 -2.15 9.39 -3.32
C MET A 49 -0.81 9.52 -2.57
N ILE A 50 -0.76 10.30 -1.48
CA ILE A 50 0.45 10.47 -0.68
C ILE A 50 0.90 9.14 -0.06
N TYR A 51 -0.05 8.37 0.49
CA TYR A 51 0.20 7.04 1.05
C TYR A 51 0.82 6.09 0.01
N THR A 52 0.30 6.10 -1.22
CA THR A 52 0.82 5.26 -2.31
C THR A 52 2.23 5.66 -2.70
N TRP A 53 2.48 6.96 -2.90
CA TRP A 53 3.82 7.48 -3.22
C TRP A 53 4.84 7.18 -2.13
N PHE A 54 4.45 7.32 -0.86
CA PHE A 54 5.30 6.98 0.27
C PHE A 54 5.77 5.52 0.19
N TRP A 55 4.85 4.58 -0.05
CA TRP A 55 5.20 3.16 -0.16
C TRP A 55 6.00 2.81 -1.41
N PHE A 56 5.78 3.49 -2.54
CA PHE A 56 6.60 3.31 -3.73
C PHE A 56 8.04 3.77 -3.50
N ILE A 57 8.24 4.96 -2.92
CA ILE A 57 9.58 5.45 -2.60
C ILE A 57 10.27 4.52 -1.61
N LEU A 58 9.55 4.10 -0.57
CA LEU A 58 10.10 3.23 0.46
C LEU A 58 10.46 1.84 -0.10
N SER A 59 9.66 1.27 -1.01
CA SER A 59 9.97 -0.02 -1.63
C SER A 59 11.14 0.07 -2.62
N MET A 60 11.26 1.17 -3.37
CA MET A 60 12.43 1.42 -4.21
C MET A 60 13.70 1.56 -3.39
N LEU A 61 13.65 2.28 -2.27
CA LEU A 61 14.76 2.42 -1.32
C LEU A 61 15.12 1.06 -0.70
N ALA A 62 14.14 0.27 -0.26
CA ALA A 62 14.36 -1.06 0.26
C ALA A 62 15.00 -1.97 -0.80
N GLY A 63 14.49 -1.97 -2.03
CA GLY A 63 15.07 -2.70 -3.17
C GLY A 63 16.52 -2.30 -3.45
N TYR A 64 16.84 -1.01 -3.37
CA TYR A 64 18.20 -0.53 -3.51
C TYR A 64 19.12 -1.01 -2.37
N LEU A 65 18.66 -0.94 -1.12
CA LEU A 65 19.43 -1.42 0.04
C LEU A 65 19.68 -2.93 -0.01
N ILE A 66 18.73 -3.70 -0.52
CA ILE A 66 18.88 -5.14 -0.79
C ILE A 66 19.95 -5.37 -1.85
N ALA A 67 19.89 -4.65 -2.98
CA ALA A 67 20.88 -4.75 -4.04
C ALA A 67 22.30 -4.37 -3.56
N ALA A 68 22.38 -3.44 -2.61
CA ALA A 68 23.62 -3.03 -1.97
C ALA A 68 24.09 -3.98 -0.85
N ARG A 69 23.34 -5.05 -0.54
CA ARG A 69 23.56 -5.97 0.60
C ARG A 69 23.63 -5.26 1.95
N LYS A 70 22.94 -4.13 2.09
CA LYS A 70 22.88 -3.31 3.31
C LYS A 70 21.60 -3.52 4.12
N ALA A 71 20.63 -4.26 3.58
CA ALA A 71 19.39 -4.62 4.28
C ALA A 71 19.41 -6.09 4.69
N SER A 72 18.95 -6.37 5.92
CA SER A 72 18.73 -7.74 6.39
C SER A 72 17.34 -8.24 5.99
N TYR A 73 17.18 -9.56 5.87
CA TYR A 73 15.87 -10.17 5.61
C TYR A 73 14.83 -9.79 6.68
N LYS A 74 15.24 -9.68 7.95
CA LYS A 74 14.36 -9.26 9.05
C LYS A 74 13.78 -7.86 8.82
N PHE A 75 14.59 -6.92 8.33
CA PHE A 75 14.12 -5.56 8.01
C PHE A 75 13.05 -5.57 6.91
N ILE A 76 13.23 -6.40 5.87
CA ILE A 76 12.26 -6.55 4.78
C ILE A 76 10.95 -7.11 5.32
N MET A 77 11.00 -8.16 6.13
CA MET A 77 9.82 -8.77 6.73
C MET A 77 9.03 -7.79 7.60
N ILE A 78 9.72 -6.98 8.40
CA ILE A 78 9.09 -5.93 9.21
C ILE A 78 8.42 -4.89 8.31
N LEU A 79 9.11 -4.44 7.26
CA LEU A 79 8.55 -3.48 6.28
C LEU A 79 7.27 -4.01 5.61
N VAL A 80 7.29 -5.27 5.16
CA VAL A 80 6.13 -5.92 4.54
C VAL A 80 4.99 -6.07 5.54
N LEU A 81 5.28 -6.42 6.80
CA LEU A 81 4.26 -6.52 7.84
C LEU A 81 3.61 -5.16 8.13
N ILE A 82 4.42 -4.10 8.29
CA ILE A 82 3.93 -2.73 8.50
C ILE A 82 3.10 -2.28 7.30
N PHE A 83 3.56 -2.59 6.09
CA PHE A 83 2.81 -2.34 4.86
C PHE A 83 1.42 -2.97 4.96
N LEU A 84 1.32 -4.29 5.14
CA LEU A 84 0.05 -5.01 5.18
C LEU A 84 -0.90 -4.49 6.27
N ILE A 85 -0.39 -4.25 7.48
CA ILE A 85 -1.19 -3.68 8.58
C ILE A 85 -1.70 -2.29 8.20
N SER A 86 -0.83 -1.43 7.67
CA SER A 86 -1.23 -0.07 7.27
C SER A 86 -2.27 -0.10 6.15
N THR A 87 -2.12 -0.97 5.15
CA THR A 87 -3.07 -1.06 4.03
C THR A 87 -4.40 -1.63 4.49
N PHE A 88 -4.38 -2.57 5.44
CA PHE A 88 -5.61 -3.05 6.08
C PHE A 88 -6.32 -1.91 6.83
N ILE A 89 -5.60 -1.10 7.61
CA ILE A 89 -6.16 0.06 8.32
C ILE A 89 -6.74 1.07 7.33
N VAL A 90 -6.05 1.36 6.22
CA VAL A 90 -6.53 2.30 5.20
C VAL A 90 -7.82 1.80 4.54
N ASN A 91 -7.88 0.52 4.16
CA ASN A 91 -9.09 -0.09 3.61
C ASN A 91 -10.24 -0.11 4.64
N TRP A 92 -9.95 -0.44 5.90
CA TRP A 92 -10.92 -0.41 6.98
C TRP A 92 -11.49 1.00 7.20
N TYR A 93 -10.61 2.00 7.28
CA TYR A 93 -10.99 3.40 7.42
C TYR A 93 -11.87 3.86 6.25
N ALA A 94 -11.47 3.54 5.01
CA ALA A 94 -12.22 3.85 3.80
C ALA A 94 -13.61 3.19 3.74
N SER A 95 -13.79 2.05 4.43
CA SER A 95 -15.03 1.29 4.46
C SER A 95 -15.95 1.59 5.65
N THR A 96 -15.44 2.21 6.72
CA THR A 96 -16.17 2.36 7.99
C THR A 96 -16.30 3.81 8.44
N TYR A 97 -15.30 4.66 8.23
CA TYR A 97 -15.28 6.03 8.75
C TYR A 97 -15.20 7.06 7.62
N GLY A 98 -16.37 7.42 7.09
CA GLY A 98 -16.65 8.82 6.74
C GLY A 98 -16.05 9.43 5.48
N TYR A 99 -15.43 8.67 4.57
CA TYR A 99 -15.05 9.22 3.26
C TYR A 99 -15.38 8.33 2.06
N GLY A 100 -15.89 7.12 2.27
CA GLY A 100 -16.56 6.30 1.25
C GLY A 100 -18.07 6.57 1.13
N LEU A 101 -18.57 7.48 1.97
CA LEU A 101 -19.87 8.16 1.86
C LEU A 101 -19.58 9.50 1.20
N ASN A 102 -20.25 9.78 0.09
CA ASN A 102 -20.07 11.03 -0.64
C ASN A 102 -20.71 12.18 0.18
N LEU A 103 -19.99 12.72 1.17
CA LEU A 103 -20.45 13.83 2.01
C LEU A 103 -20.45 15.19 1.29
N SER A 104 -20.14 15.23 0.00
CA SER A 104 -20.36 16.39 -0.86
C SER A 104 -21.73 16.30 -1.52
N TYR A 105 -22.76 16.70 -0.77
CA TYR A 105 -23.99 17.31 -1.29
C TYR A 105 -24.28 18.55 -0.45
#